data_AF-A0A5B9P6V2-F1
#
_entry.id   AF-A0A5B9P6V2-F1
#
_cell.length_a   1.000
_cell.length_b   1.000
_cell.length_c   1.000
_cell.angle_alpha   90.00
_cell.angle_beta   90.00
_cell.angle_gamma   90.00
#
_symmetry.space_group_name_H-M   'P 1'
#
loop_
_entity.id
_entity.type
_entity.pdbx_description
1 polymer ?
#
loop_
_entity_poly.entity_id
_entity_poly.type
_entity_poly.pdbx_seq_one_letter_code
_entity_poly.pdbx_strand_id
1 'polypeptide(L)'
;MVDKNLTDAFVQSWIVMTDFFNDLVTNYSGWDQVRPMLKLIELFEENQLNKEFRAGQSLHSLCISRSAKHGLEMDYPSIAFCSLGNDKFEMIFFDGKTHHPKRQLVLSEIDIENDVYIAQLLSVPIHGK
;
A
#
# COMPACT_ATOMS: atom_id res chain seq x y z
N MET A 1 6.06 -8.10 -18.88
CA MET A 1 5.22 -9.20 -18.35
C MET A 1 5.80 -9.62 -17.01
N VAL A 2 5.03 -9.41 -15.94
CA VAL A 2 5.35 -9.90 -14.59
C VAL A 2 5.20 -11.42 -14.59
N ASP A 3 6.06 -12.13 -13.86
CA ASP A 3 5.96 -13.59 -13.69
C ASP A 3 4.62 -13.95 -13.02
N LYS A 4 3.94 -15.00 -13.49
CA LYS A 4 2.66 -15.44 -12.93
C LYS A 4 2.79 -15.75 -11.44
N ASN A 5 3.89 -16.40 -11.04
CA ASN A 5 4.15 -16.74 -9.64
C ASN A 5 4.32 -15.50 -8.75
N LEU A 6 4.87 -14.42 -9.32
CA LEU A 6 5.09 -13.17 -8.62
C LEU A 6 3.79 -12.36 -8.50
N THR A 7 2.97 -12.38 -9.55
CA THR A 7 1.63 -11.79 -9.53
C THR A 7 0.78 -12.45 -8.45
N ASP A 8 0.78 -13.78 -8.38
CA ASP A 8 0.05 -14.53 -7.35
C ASP A 8 0.57 -14.20 -5.94
N ALA A 9 1.88 -14.03 -5.76
CA ALA A 9 2.46 -13.61 -4.49
C ALA A 9 2.06 -12.18 -4.09
N PHE A 10 1.95 -11.27 -5.05
CA PHE A 10 1.46 -9.90 -4.80
C PHE A 10 0.00 -9.94 -4.39
N VAL A 11 -0.87 -10.58 -5.17
CA VAL A 11 -2.29 -10.74 -4.82
C VAL A 11 -2.45 -11.35 -3.42
N GLN A 12 -1.67 -12.38 -3.10
CA GLN A 12 -1.71 -13.00 -1.77
C GLN A 12 -1.31 -12.04 -0.66
N SER A 13 -0.36 -11.13 -0.91
CA SER A 13 0.02 -10.11 0.07
C SER A 13 -1.14 -9.14 0.38
N TRP A 14 -1.98 -8.82 -0.61
CA TRP A 14 -3.17 -7.97 -0.40
C TRP A 14 -4.23 -8.68 0.43
N ILE A 15 -4.51 -9.96 0.14
CA ILE A 15 -5.45 -10.78 0.94
C ILE A 15 -5.02 -10.79 2.41
N VAL A 16 -3.73 -11.02 2.68
CA VAL A 16 -3.21 -11.01 4.06
C VAL A 16 -3.40 -9.65 4.74
N MET A 17 -3.26 -8.53 4.01
CA MET A 17 -3.51 -7.20 4.58
C MET A 17 -5.00 -6.95 4.84
N THR A 18 -5.87 -7.36 3.92
CA THR A 18 -7.32 -7.28 4.09
C THR A 18 -7.77 -8.05 5.33
N ASP A 19 -7.30 -9.29 5.49
CA ASP A 19 -7.60 -10.12 6.66
C ASP A 19 -7.10 -9.49 7.96
N PHE A 20 -5.87 -8.97 7.95
CA PHE A 20 -5.28 -8.31 9.11
C PHE A 20 -6.09 -7.09 9.57
N PHE A 21 -6.42 -6.17 8.66
CA PHE A 21 -7.19 -4.97 9.04
C PHE A 21 -8.64 -5.31 9.42
N ASN A 22 -9.25 -6.31 8.78
CA ASN A 22 -10.58 -6.79 9.16
C ASN A 22 -10.57 -7.40 10.57
N ASP A 23 -9.56 -8.20 10.91
CA ASP A 23 -9.39 -8.80 12.24
C ASP A 23 -9.23 -7.70 13.31
N LEU A 24 -8.38 -6.71 13.07
CA LEU A 24 -8.20 -5.56 13.97
C LEU A 24 -9.52 -4.84 14.26
N VAL A 25 -10.30 -4.54 13.22
CA VAL A 25 -11.54 -3.78 13.34
C VAL A 25 -12.68 -4.60 13.95
N THR A 26 -12.70 -5.91 13.72
CA THR A 26 -13.80 -6.78 14.15
C THR A 26 -13.59 -7.30 15.56
N ASN A 27 -12.36 -7.66 15.91
CA ASN A 27 -12.07 -8.40 17.14
C ASN A 27 -11.45 -7.53 18.25
N TYR A 28 -11.02 -6.30 17.96
CA TYR A 28 -10.37 -5.43 18.94
C TYR A 28 -11.02 -4.05 19.02
N SER A 29 -11.46 -3.64 20.21
CA SER A 29 -12.00 -2.29 20.44
C SER A 29 -10.94 -1.20 20.27
N GLY A 30 -11.29 -0.07 19.68
CA GLY A 30 -10.42 1.10 19.53
C GLY A 30 -9.65 1.17 18.20
N TRP A 31 -9.91 0.23 17.28
CA TRP A 31 -9.27 0.17 15.97
C TRP A 31 -10.12 0.75 14.83
N ASP A 32 -11.25 1.42 15.10
CA ASP A 32 -12.09 2.03 14.06
C ASP A 32 -11.33 3.02 13.17
N GLN A 33 -10.27 3.64 13.71
CA GLN A 33 -9.37 4.53 12.98
C GLN A 33 -8.65 3.86 11.80
N VAL A 34 -8.54 2.53 11.74
CA VAL A 34 -7.94 1.84 10.59
C VAL A 34 -8.96 1.38 9.55
N ARG A 35 -10.27 1.59 9.76
CA ARG A 35 -11.30 1.30 8.73
C ARG A 35 -11.02 1.95 7.37
N PRO A 36 -10.48 3.18 7.28
CA PRO A 36 -10.07 3.75 6.00
C PRO A 36 -9.08 2.88 5.22
N MET A 37 -8.23 2.08 5.89
CA MET A 37 -7.29 1.18 5.21
C MET A 37 -7.99 0.12 4.38
N LEU A 38 -9.12 -0.41 4.86
CA LEU A 38 -9.90 -1.40 4.10
C LEU A 38 -10.44 -0.79 2.81
N LYS A 39 -11.00 0.42 2.89
CA LYS A 39 -11.48 1.15 1.70
C LYS A 39 -10.34 1.51 0.74
N LEU A 40 -9.18 1.86 1.28
CA LEU A 40 -7.98 2.12 0.48
C LEU A 40 -7.52 0.84 -0.24
N ILE A 41 -7.59 -0.32 0.45
CA ILE A 41 -7.27 -1.60 -0.17
C ILE A 41 -8.23 -1.91 -1.32
N GLU A 42 -9.53 -1.80 -1.08
CA GLU A 42 -10.56 -1.98 -2.11
C GLU A 42 -10.30 -1.09 -3.33
N LEU A 43 -10.00 0.20 -3.11
CA LEU A 43 -9.67 1.14 -4.18
C LEU A 43 -8.47 0.65 -5.03
N PHE A 44 -7.41 0.15 -4.40
CA PHE A 44 -6.25 -0.36 -5.14
C PHE A 44 -6.56 -1.66 -5.89
N GLU A 45 -7.38 -2.55 -5.33
CA GLU A 45 -7.81 -3.79 -5.97
C GLU A 45 -8.72 -3.54 -7.18
N GLU A 46 -9.66 -2.60 -7.08
CA GLU A 46 -10.53 -2.16 -8.18
C GLU A 46 -9.71 -1.61 -9.36
N ASN A 47 -8.58 -0.96 -9.06
CA ASN A 47 -7.61 -0.46 -10.04
C ASN A 47 -6.57 -1.51 -10.48
N GLN A 48 -6.74 -2.77 -10.08
CA GLN A 48 -5.85 -3.91 -10.38
C GLN A 48 -4.38 -3.72 -9.94
N LEU A 49 -4.11 -2.80 -9.02
CA LEU A 49 -2.76 -2.53 -8.52
C LEU A 49 -2.26 -3.62 -7.58
N ASN A 50 -3.16 -4.49 -7.12
CA ASN A 50 -2.81 -5.67 -6.33
C ASN A 50 -1.98 -6.71 -7.10
N LYS A 51 -1.90 -6.60 -8.43
CA LYS A 51 -1.03 -7.40 -9.31
C LYS A 51 0.33 -6.74 -9.56
N GLU A 52 0.44 -5.44 -9.31
CA GLU A 52 1.62 -4.63 -9.63
C GLU A 52 2.46 -4.29 -8.41
N PHE A 53 1.82 -4.25 -7.23
CA PHE A 53 2.45 -3.95 -5.96
C PHE A 53 2.30 -5.10 -4.99
N ARG A 54 3.37 -5.33 -4.22
CA ARG A 54 3.29 -6.07 -2.98
C ARG A 54 2.74 -5.14 -1.90
N ALA A 55 1.78 -5.63 -1.12
CA ALA A 55 1.33 -4.99 0.09
C ALA A 55 2.08 -5.54 1.32
N GLY A 56 2.33 -4.67 2.27
CA GLY A 56 2.92 -4.99 3.57
C GLY A 56 2.41 -4.03 4.64
N GLN A 57 2.77 -4.29 5.89
CA GLN A 57 2.23 -3.55 7.03
C GLN A 57 3.30 -3.01 7.98
N SER A 58 2.91 -1.95 8.68
CA SER A 58 3.19 -1.71 10.09
C SER A 58 1.84 -1.58 10.83
N LEU A 59 1.83 -1.59 12.17
CA LEU A 59 0.62 -1.59 13.02
C LEU A 59 -0.46 -0.57 12.60
N HIS A 60 -0.08 0.58 12.03
CA HIS A 60 -1.01 1.67 11.65
C HIS A 60 -0.91 2.09 10.18
N SER A 61 -0.16 1.36 9.36
CA SER A 61 0.11 1.79 7.98
C SER A 61 0.11 0.64 6.99
N LEU A 62 -0.54 0.87 5.85
CA LEU A 62 -0.38 0.06 4.65
C LEU A 62 0.83 0.55 3.88
N CYS A 63 1.74 -0.35 3.53
CA CYS A 63 2.91 -0.04 2.73
C CYS A 63 2.86 -0.82 1.43
N ILE A 64 3.15 -0.16 0.31
CA ILE A 64 3.21 -0.78 -1.01
C ILE A 64 4.59 -0.57 -1.63
N SER A 65 5.07 -1.58 -2.35
CA SER A 65 6.32 -1.51 -3.10
C SER A 65 6.30 -2.49 -4.28
N ARG A 66 7.27 -2.36 -5.18
CA ARG A 66 7.53 -3.35 -6.24
C ARG A 66 8.63 -4.36 -5.87
N SER A 67 8.96 -4.49 -4.59
CA SER A 67 9.92 -5.51 -4.14
C SER A 67 9.21 -6.84 -3.91
N ALA A 68 9.73 -7.91 -4.51
CA ALA A 68 9.25 -9.27 -4.32
C ALA A 68 9.64 -9.86 -2.96
N LYS A 69 10.69 -9.32 -2.33
CA LYS A 69 11.19 -9.82 -1.05
C LYS A 69 10.26 -9.45 0.09
N HIS A 70 10.27 -10.26 1.15
CA HIS A 70 9.57 -9.97 2.38
C HIS A 70 10.26 -8.84 3.17
N GLY A 71 9.51 -7.79 3.51
CA GLY A 71 9.98 -6.63 4.27
C GLY A 71 10.07 -5.36 3.42
N LEU A 72 9.98 -4.20 4.06
CA LEU A 72 10.36 -2.93 3.45
C LEU A 72 11.89 -2.91 3.38
N GLU A 73 12.47 -3.13 2.21
CA GLU A 73 13.89 -2.88 2.00
C GLU A 73 14.12 -1.37 2.09
N MET A 74 15.00 -0.95 3.00
CA MET A 74 15.27 0.48 3.27
C MET A 74 15.88 1.21 2.08
N ASP A 75 16.31 0.50 1.04
CA ASP A 75 16.91 1.09 -0.16
C ASP A 75 16.00 0.94 -1.39
N TYR A 76 14.75 0.49 -1.21
CA TYR A 76 13.84 0.22 -2.30
C TYR A 76 12.60 1.14 -2.28
N PRO A 77 12.18 1.68 -3.44
CA PRO A 77 11.04 2.60 -3.48
C PRO A 77 9.77 2.01 -2.90
N SER A 78 9.05 2.82 -2.11
CA SER A 78 7.80 2.42 -1.47
C SER A 78 6.91 3.61 -1.16
N ILE A 79 5.62 3.33 -0.99
CA ILE A 79 4.65 4.30 -0.48
C ILE A 79 4.05 3.73 0.81
N ALA A 80 4.05 4.52 1.87
CA ALA A 80 3.33 4.21 3.10
C ALA A 80 2.10 5.12 3.22
N PHE A 81 0.97 4.53 3.53
CA PHE A 81 -0.26 5.22 3.90
C PHE A 81 -0.50 4.99 5.39
N CYS A 82 -0.59 6.07 6.16
CA CYS A 82 -0.91 6.04 7.58
C CYS A 82 -2.32 6.61 7.78
N SER A 83 -3.20 5.92 8.50
CA SER A 83 -4.55 6.41 8.71
C SER A 83 -4.54 7.58 9.69
N LEU A 84 -5.21 8.66 9.34
CA LEU A 84 -5.51 9.78 10.24
C LEU A 84 -6.96 9.70 10.76
N GLY A 85 -7.68 8.62 10.43
CA GLY A 85 -9.11 8.46 10.69
C GLY A 85 -9.98 9.27 9.72
N ASN A 86 -11.31 9.09 9.78
CA ASN A 86 -12.29 9.84 8.97
C ASN A 86 -11.96 9.87 7.47
N ASP A 87 -11.57 8.72 6.91
CA ASP A 87 -11.16 8.56 5.50
C ASP A 87 -9.97 9.46 5.08
N LYS A 88 -9.13 9.89 6.02
CA LYS A 88 -7.91 10.66 5.76
C LYS A 88 -6.66 9.82 5.95
N PHE A 89 -5.66 10.13 5.15
CA PHE A 89 -4.36 9.45 5.17
C PHE A 89 -3.21 10.45 5.15
N GLU A 90 -2.12 10.06 5.77
CA GLU A 90 -0.79 10.60 5.48
C GLU A 90 -0.09 9.64 4.51
N MET A 91 0.23 10.12 3.32
CA MET A 91 0.99 9.40 2.30
C MET A 91 2.46 9.85 2.37
N ILE A 92 3.34 8.87 2.46
CA ILE A 92 4.79 9.08 2.50
C ILE A 92 5.39 8.27 1.37
N PHE A 93 6.03 8.96 0.42
CA PHE A 93 6.80 8.31 -0.64
C PHE A 93 8.28 8.27 -0.27
N PHE A 94 8.88 7.10 -0.44
CA PHE A 94 10.30 6.87 -0.30
C PHE A 94 10.84 6.40 -1.65
N ASP A 95 11.86 7.08 -2.18
CA ASP A 95 12.40 6.80 -3.52
C ASP A 95 13.60 5.84 -3.54
N GLY A 96 13.85 5.15 -2.43
CA GLY A 96 15.05 4.32 -2.26
C GLY A 96 16.22 5.07 -1.62
N LYS A 97 16.12 6.39 -1.44
CA LYS A 97 17.19 7.21 -0.84
C LYS A 97 16.67 8.20 0.18
N THR A 98 15.55 8.84 -0.12
CA THR A 98 15.00 9.93 0.69
C THR A 98 13.49 9.83 0.82
N HIS A 99 12.99 10.29 1.97
CA HIS A 99 11.56 10.51 2.15
C HIS A 99 11.16 11.83 1.50
N HIS A 100 10.17 11.75 0.62
CA HIS A 100 9.54 12.93 0.05
C HIS A 100 8.61 13.59 1.08
N PRO A 101 8.27 14.88 0.88
CA PRO A 101 7.32 15.55 1.75
C PRO A 101 6.01 14.77 1.86
N LYS A 102 5.56 14.60 3.10
CA LYS A 102 4.33 13.89 3.40
C LYS A 102 3.12 14.63 2.82
N ARG A 103 2.19 13.89 2.23
CA ARG A 103 0.94 14.44 1.69
C ARG A 103 -0.22 13.97 2.55
N GLN A 104 -1.08 14.89 2.96
CA GLN A 104 -2.37 14.52 3.54
C GLN A 104 -3.38 14.39 2.42
N LEU A 105 -4.10 13.28 2.42
CA LEU A 105 -5.09 12.93 1.39
C LEU A 105 -6.40 12.57 2.05
N VAL A 106 -7.51 12.92 1.41
CA VAL A 106 -8.83 12.33 1.70
C VAL A 106 -9.05 11.19 0.71
N LEU A 107 -9.65 10.08 1.14
CA LEU A 107 -9.86 8.88 0.30
C LEU A 107 -10.51 9.23 -1.05
N SER A 108 -11.53 10.08 -1.05
CA SER A 108 -12.27 10.51 -2.24
C SER A 108 -11.46 11.38 -3.22
N GLU A 109 -10.31 11.88 -2.78
CA GLU A 109 -9.40 12.73 -3.57
C GLU A 109 -8.20 11.93 -4.11
N ILE A 110 -8.09 10.64 -3.77
CA ILE A 110 -7.02 9.78 -4.28
C ILE A 110 -7.35 9.40 -5.72
N ASP A 111 -6.72 10.10 -6.64
CA ASP A 111 -6.72 9.76 -8.07
C ASP A 111 -5.54 8.83 -8.36
N ILE A 112 -5.79 7.53 -8.37
CA ILE A 112 -4.75 6.51 -8.60
C ILE A 112 -4.08 6.67 -9.96
N GLU A 113 -4.84 7.04 -10.99
CA GLU A 113 -4.34 7.11 -12.37
C GLU A 113 -3.39 8.29 -12.56
N ASN A 114 -3.65 9.41 -11.86
CA ASN A 114 -2.88 10.65 -12.01
C ASN A 114 -1.93 10.94 -10.84
N ASP A 115 -1.88 10.10 -9.80
CA ASP A 115 -0.96 10.32 -8.68
C ASP A 115 0.50 10.12 -9.08
N VAL A 116 1.30 11.19 -8.95
CA VAL A 116 2.70 11.21 -9.35
C VAL A 116 3.57 10.17 -8.63
N TYR A 117 3.30 9.87 -7.35
CA TYR A 117 4.09 8.90 -6.60
C TYR A 117 3.69 7.47 -6.96
N ILE A 118 2.41 7.21 -7.23
CA ILE A 118 1.96 5.91 -7.74
C ILE A 118 2.56 5.65 -9.13
N ALA A 119 2.49 6.64 -10.03
CA ALA A 119 3.11 6.56 -11.36
C ALA A 119 4.63 6.33 -11.27
N GLN A 120 5.31 7.05 -10.37
CA GLN A 120 6.73 6.86 -10.12
C GLN A 120 7.02 5.44 -9.62
N LEU A 121 6.24 4.91 -8.67
CA LEU A 121 6.43 3.54 -8.17
C LEU A 121 6.18 2.49 -9.27
N LEU A 122 5.18 2.69 -10.13
CA LEU A 122 4.91 1.84 -11.31
C LEU A 122 6.04 1.88 -12.35
N SER A 123 6.84 2.96 -12.39
CA SER A 123 8.00 3.04 -13.29
C SER A 123 9.20 2.22 -12.80
N VAL A 124 9.23 1.87 -11.50
CA VAL A 124 10.33 1.10 -10.91
C VAL A 124 10.25 -0.37 -11.39
N PRO A 125 11.34 -0.99 -11.86
CA PRO A 125 11.34 -2.41 -12.20
C PRO A 125 11.12 -3.28 -10.96
N ILE A 126 10.28 -4.31 -11.06
CA ILE A 126 10.09 -5.26 -9.97
C ILE A 126 11.42 -5.90 -9.57
N HIS A 127 11.80 -5.77 -8.29
CA HIS A 127 13.06 -6.25 -7.74
C HIS A 127 12.88 -7.58 -7.03
N GLY A 128 13.78 -8.54 -7.30
CA GLY A 128 13.71 -9.89 -6.73
C GLY A 128 13.86 -11.03 -7.73
N LYS A 129 14.66 -10.83 -8.78
CA LYS A 129 15.28 -11.93 -9.54
C LYS A 129 16.76 -12.02 -9.15
#